data_AF-A0A4V0X3C5-F1
#
_entry.id   AF-A0A4V0X3C5-F1
#
_cell.length_a   1.000
_cell.length_b   1.000
_cell.length_c   1.000
_cell.angle_alpha   90.00
_cell.angle_beta   90.00
_cell.angle_gamma   90.00
#
_symmetry.space_group_name_H-M   'P 1'
#
loop_
_entity.id
_entity.type
_entity.pdbx_description
1 polymer ?
#
loop_
_entity_poly.entity_id
_entity_poly.type
_entity_poly.pdbx_seq_one_letter_code
_entity_poly.pdbx_strand_id
1 'polypeptide(L)' 'MSASFVAPRYTPTSQVIHWLSALLVCLAWILGLFGDEFPKGVLREAANFIHISAGEIIAFLLILRLIFKICHKAPY' A
#
# COMPACT_ATOMS: atom_id res chain seq x y z
N MET A 1 29.24 5.16 -31.18
CA MET A 1 28.62 5.69 -29.95
C MET A 1 27.25 5.05 -29.80
N SER A 2 27.12 4.06 -28.92
CA SER A 2 25.84 3.43 -28.58
C SER A 2 25.12 4.31 -27.56
N ALA A 3 23.94 4.82 -27.91
CA ALA A 3 23.11 5.53 -26.95
C ALA A 3 22.54 4.55 -25.92
N SER A 4 22.90 4.74 -24.65
CA SER A 4 22.28 4.02 -23.53
C SER A 4 20.93 4.65 -23.21
N PHE A 5 19.85 3.94 -23.51
CA PHE A 5 18.52 4.29 -23.02
C PHE A 5 18.48 4.00 -21.50
N VAL A 6 18.57 5.06 -20.69
CA VAL A 6 18.30 4.93 -19.25
C VAL A 6 16.80 4.82 -19.10
N ALA A 7 16.33 3.65 -18.68
CA ALA A 7 14.93 3.47 -18.37
C ALA A 7 14.54 4.48 -17.27
N PRO A 8 13.50 5.29 -17.49
CA PRO A 8 12.97 6.21 -16.49
C PRO A 8 12.62 5.46 -15.20
N ARG A 9 13.17 5.93 -14.07
CA ARG A 9 13.00 5.32 -12.75
C ARG A 9 12.01 6.12 -11.93
N TYR A 10 11.14 5.41 -11.20
CA TYR A 10 10.30 6.02 -10.17
C TYR A 10 11.14 6.77 -9.14
N THR A 11 10.63 7.90 -8.68
CA THR A 11 11.26 8.66 -7.59
C THR A 11 11.30 7.82 -6.31
N PRO A 12 12.31 8.02 -5.42
CA PRO A 12 12.41 7.30 -4.16
C PRO A 12 11.12 7.38 -3.33
N THR A 13 10.47 8.56 -3.30
CA THR A 13 9.18 8.76 -2.62
C THR A 13 8.08 7.86 -3.18
N SER A 14 7.98 7.74 -4.51
CA SER A 14 6.98 6.89 -5.16
C SER A 14 7.21 5.41 -4.86
N GLN A 15 8.48 4.99 -4.80
CA GLN A 15 8.87 3.63 -4.41
C GLN A 15 8.53 3.33 -2.95
N VAL A 16 8.83 4.23 -2.02
CA VAL A 16 8.50 4.06 -0.60
C VAL A 16 6.99 3.94 -0.39
N ILE A 17 6.20 4.85 -0.98
CA ILE A 17 4.73 4.79 -0.91
C ILE A 17 4.22 3.48 -1.52
N HIS A 18 4.86 2.97 -2.59
CA HIS A 18 4.49 1.70 -3.20
C HIS A 18 4.62 0.53 -2.24
N TRP A 19 5.83 0.35 -1.73
CA TRP A 19 6.19 -0.81 -0.93
C TRP A 19 5.51 -0.77 0.44
N LEU A 20 5.31 0.43 1.01
CA LEU A 20 4.49 0.59 2.20
C LEU A 20 3.05 0.16 1.95
N SER A 21 2.45 0.59 0.84
CA SER A 21 1.09 0.16 0.47
C SER A 21 1.02 -1.35 0.28
N ALA A 22 2.00 -1.96 -0.39
CA ALA A 22 2.05 -3.40 -0.60
C ALA A 22 2.14 -4.17 0.72
N LEU A 23 2.98 -3.71 1.66
CA LEU A 23 3.10 -4.32 2.99
C LEU A 23 1.78 -4.23 3.78
N LEU A 24 1.13 -3.06 3.76
CA LEU A 24 -0.16 -2.86 4.42
C LEU A 24 -1.25 -3.75 3.79
N VAL A 25 -1.28 -3.87 2.47
CA VAL A 25 -2.21 -4.77 1.76
C VAL A 25 -1.97 -6.22 2.19
N CYS A 26 -0.72 -6.68 2.26
CA CYS A 26 -0.41 -8.03 2.74
C CYS A 26 -0.89 -8.25 4.18
N LEU A 27 -0.64 -7.29 5.08
CA LEU A 27 -1.10 -7.34 6.47
C LEU A 27 -2.62 -7.40 6.55
N ALA A 28 -3.31 -6.47 5.88
CA ALA A 28 -4.77 -6.40 5.86
C ALA A 28 -5.36 -7.68 5.25
N TRP A 29 -4.79 -8.20 4.16
CA TRP A 29 -5.23 -9.44 3.54
C TRP A 29 -5.12 -10.61 4.50
N ILE A 30 -3.95 -10.83 5.11
CA ILE A 30 -3.75 -11.94 6.06
C ILE A 30 -4.76 -11.86 7.21
N LEU A 31 -4.92 -10.68 7.81
CA LEU A 31 -5.88 -10.50 8.91
C LEU A 31 -7.34 -10.63 8.46
N GLY A 32 -7.66 -10.26 7.22
CA GLY A 32 -9.01 -10.44 6.66
C GLY A 32 -9.31 -11.89 6.31
N LEU A 33 -8.30 -12.67 5.91
CA LEU A 33 -8.46 -14.08 5.55
C LEU A 33 -8.53 -14.98 6.79
N PHE A 34 -7.69 -14.74 7.79
CA PHE A 34 -7.56 -15.57 8.98
C PHE A 34 -8.19 -14.95 10.24
N GLY A 35 -8.82 -13.78 10.12
CA GLY A 35 -9.38 -13.03 11.25
C GLY A 35 -10.39 -13.82 12.09
N ASP A 36 -11.17 -14.67 11.43
CA ASP A 36 -12.16 -15.52 12.09
C ASP A 36 -11.56 -16.75 12.80
N GLU A 37 -10.32 -17.11 12.52
CA GLU A 37 -9.60 -18.20 13.20
C GLU A 37 -9.11 -17.79 14.59
N PHE A 38 -9.03 -16.49 14.87
CA PHE A 38 -8.70 -16.01 16.22
C PHE A 38 -9.81 -16.32 17.22
N PRO A 39 -9.47 -16.75 18.45
CA PRO A 39 -10.44 -16.88 19.52
C PRO A 39 -11.20 -15.58 19.75
N LYS A 40 -12.51 -15.68 20.01
CA LYS A 40 -13.34 -14.51 20.35
C LYS A 40 -12.77 -13.79 21.57
N GLY A 41 -12.80 -12.46 21.54
CA GLY A 41 -12.28 -11.59 22.59
C GLY A 41 -11.19 -10.65 22.06
N VAL A 42 -10.34 -10.19 22.98
CA VAL A 42 -9.38 -9.09 22.76
C VAL A 42 -8.48 -9.31 21.53
N LEU A 43 -8.02 -10.54 21.29
CA LEU A 43 -7.11 -10.82 20.17
C LEU A 43 -7.81 -10.65 18.81
N ARG A 44 -9.04 -11.16 18.67
CA ARG A 44 -9.84 -11.01 17.45
C ARG A 44 -10.30 -9.57 17.23
N GLU A 45 -10.63 -8.85 18.30
CA GLU A 45 -10.94 -7.42 18.23
C GLU A 45 -9.73 -6.60 17.78
N ALA A 46 -8.54 -6.89 18.32
CA ALA A 46 -7.30 -6.25 17.89
C ALA A 46 -6.96 -6.57 16.42
N ALA A 47 -7.11 -7.83 16.00
CA ALA A 47 -6.90 -8.23 14.60
C ALA A 47 -7.84 -7.48 13.66
N ASN A 48 -9.13 -7.38 14.01
CA ASN A 48 -10.11 -6.61 13.25
C ASN A 48 -9.79 -5.11 13.21
N PHE A 49 -9.40 -4.53 14.35
CA PHE A 49 -9.01 -3.13 14.42
C PHE A 49 -7.80 -2.82 13.53
N ILE A 50 -6.76 -3.67 13.57
CA ILE A 50 -5.57 -3.54 12.71
C ILE A 50 -5.95 -3.69 11.25
N HIS A 51 -6.80 -4.66 10.89
CA HIS A 51 -7.28 -4.86 9.52
C HIS A 51 -7.98 -3.60 8.97
N ILE A 52 -8.95 -3.07 9.72
CA ILE A 52 -9.72 -1.88 9.30
C ILE A 52 -8.79 -0.67 9.17
N SER A 53 -7.95 -0.43 10.18
CA SER A 53 -7.02 0.71 10.18
C SER A 53 -6.02 0.63 9.02
N ALA A 54 -5.50 -0.57 8.73
CA ALA A 54 -4.63 -0.78 7.57
C ALA A 54 -5.37 -0.48 6.26
N GLY A 55 -6.63 -0.93 6.13
CA GLY A 55 -7.50 -0.62 5.00
C GLY A 55 -7.68 0.89 4.77
N GLU A 56 -7.95 1.65 5.83
CA GLU A 56 -8.10 3.11 5.76
C GLU A 56 -6.80 3.80 5.33
N ILE A 57 -5.65 3.38 5.87
CA ILE A 57 -4.35 3.93 5.47
C ILE A 57 -4.06 3.62 4.00
N ILE A 58 -4.35 2.40 3.53
CA ILE A 58 -4.19 2.02 2.12
C ILE A 58 -5.07 2.91 1.22
N ALA A 59 -6.33 3.13 1.59
CA ALA A 59 -7.25 3.98 0.84
C ALA A 59 -6.72 5.42 0.75
N PHE A 60 -6.22 5.98 1.85
CA PHE A 60 -5.61 7.30 1.87
C PHE A 60 -4.36 7.38 0.98
N LEU A 61 -3.44 6.42 1.09
CA LEU A 61 -2.24 6.35 0.24
C LEU A 61 -2.58 6.21 -1.25
N LEU A 62 -3.64 5.45 -1.57
CA LEU A 62 -4.15 5.32 -2.93
C LEU A 62 -4.67 6.67 -3.46
N ILE A 63 -5.46 7.39 -2.68
CA ILE A 63 -5.95 8.73 -3.05
C ILE A 63 -4.77 9.67 -3.32
N LEU A 64 -3.79 9.72 -2.42
CA LEU A 64 -2.58 10.52 -2.63
C LEU A 64 -1.86 10.14 -3.92
N ARG A 65 -1.71 8.84 -4.20
CA ARG A 65 -1.09 8.35 -5.45
C ARG A 65 -1.86 8.78 -6.69
N LEU A 66 -3.19 8.73 -6.66
CA LEU A 66 -4.02 9.19 -7.77
C LEU A 66 -3.86 10.70 -7.99
N ILE A 67 -3.87 11.50 -6.91
CA ILE A 67 -3.61 12.94 -6.99
C ILE A 67 -2.22 13.19 -7.60
N PHE A 68 -1.17 12.53 -7.11
CA PHE A 68 0.17 12.66 -7.65
C PHE A 68 0.25 12.31 -9.15
N LYS A 69 -0.41 11.23 -9.57
CA LYS A 69 -0.46 10.81 -10.99
C LYS A 69 -1.20 11.82 -11.87
N ILE A 70 -2.24 12.46 -11.36
CA ILE A 70 -3.02 13.46 -12.10
C ILE A 70 -2.25 14.78 -12.19
N CYS A 71 -1.66 15.24 -11.08
CA CYS A 71 -0.90 16.49 -11.03
C CYS A 71 0.44 16.41 -11.75
N HIS A 72 1.12 15.27 -11.67
CA HIS A 72 2.35 14.99 -12.38
C HIS A 72 2.02 13.98 -13.48
N LYS A 73 1.71 14.46 -14.69
CA LYS A 73 1.76 13.64 -15.91
C LYS A 73 3.13 12.95 -15.89
N ALA A 74 3.16 11.65 -15.61
CA ALA A 74 4.42 10.93 -15.61
C ALA A 74 5.07 11.11 -16.99
N PRO A 75 6.28 11.68 -17.10
CA PRO A 75 7.10 11.33 -18.24
C PRO A 75 7.35 9.83 -18.06
N TYR A 76 6.94 9.07 -19.08
CA TYR A 76 7.28 7.66 -19.23
C TYR A 76 8.71 7.46 -18.82
#